data_AF-A0A350WMI7-F1
#
_entry.id   AF-A0A350WMI7-F1
#
_cell.length_a   1.000
_cell.length_b   1.000
_cell.length_c   1.000
_cell.angle_alpha   90.00
_cell.angle_beta   90.00
_cell.angle_gamma   90.00
#
_symmetry.space_group_name_H-M   'P 1'
#
loop_
_entity.id
_entity.type
_entity.pdbx_description
1 polymer ?
#
loop_
_entity_poly.entity_id
_entity_poly.type
_entity_poly.pdbx_seq_one_letter_code
_entity_poly.pdbx_strand_id
1 'polypeptide(L)'
;MDWLTRDHPLLGNRSNREHLLLPTLTTFVMGAPLALLSDTSAWWAGFGVGAVLLIAICIAEYIAINPSTPQYAFARAGLTAVAYALFLILLTSLRFSGARLFLLVPAVFLVAGVISLRILHLDGTDRWDFPWAIGIGLVCAQIGAGLHYWSLTPIQFGLAITGPLYALTMLSVSIAENVPLRRAVIGPAIVVGAAWVAALFL
;
A
#
# COMPACT_ATOMS: atom_id res chain seq x y z
N MET A 1 -8.40 14.73 10.64
CA MET A 1 -7.50 14.96 9.48
C MET A 1 -7.97 16.11 8.63
N ASP A 2 -9.24 16.17 8.22
CA ASP A 2 -9.79 17.30 7.44
C ASP A 2 -9.54 18.69 8.07
N TRP A 3 -9.57 18.77 9.41
CA TRP A 3 -9.28 20.01 10.14
C TRP A 3 -7.79 20.42 10.09
N LEU A 4 -6.88 19.43 10.13
CA LEU A 4 -5.44 19.65 10.25
C LEU A 4 -4.81 20.07 8.91
N THR A 5 -5.35 19.59 7.80
CA THR A 5 -4.87 19.94 6.45
C THR A 5 -5.46 21.25 5.93
N ARG A 6 -6.68 21.63 6.34
CA ARG A 6 -7.30 22.92 5.96
C ARG A 6 -6.59 24.14 6.54
N ASP A 7 -5.94 23.99 7.69
CA ASP A 7 -5.18 25.08 8.34
C ASP A 7 -3.81 25.34 7.69
N HIS A 8 -3.40 24.54 6.69
CA HIS A 8 -2.10 24.73 6.05
C HIS A 8 -2.12 25.94 5.09
N PRO A 9 -1.25 26.96 5.27
CA PRO A 9 -1.28 28.21 4.49
C PRO A 9 -1.00 28.07 2.99
N LEU A 10 -0.58 26.87 2.54
CA LEU A 10 -0.27 26.55 1.15
C LEU A 10 -1.35 25.69 0.47
N LEU A 11 -2.36 25.20 1.21
CA LEU A 11 -3.36 24.28 0.65
C LEU A 11 -4.35 24.99 -0.30
N GLY A 12 -4.61 26.28 -0.11
CA GLY A 12 -5.48 27.09 -0.95
C GLY A 12 -6.77 26.35 -1.34
N ASN A 13 -6.99 26.12 -2.65
CA ASN A 13 -8.15 25.43 -3.22
C ASN A 13 -7.83 24.03 -3.80
N ARG A 14 -6.70 23.39 -3.39
CA ARG A 14 -6.33 22.04 -3.87
C ARG A 14 -7.10 20.95 -3.13
N SER A 15 -7.31 19.83 -3.82
CA SER A 15 -8.09 18.69 -3.32
C SER A 15 -7.46 18.08 -2.05
N ASN A 16 -8.12 18.23 -0.91
CA ASN A 16 -7.72 17.59 0.35
C ASN A 16 -7.85 16.05 0.35
N ARG A 17 -8.51 15.49 -0.67
CA ARG A 17 -8.91 14.07 -0.68
C ARG A 17 -7.72 13.13 -0.80
N GLU A 18 -6.65 13.56 -1.46
CA GLU A 18 -5.43 12.75 -1.69
C GLU A 18 -4.71 12.43 -0.38
N HIS A 19 -4.63 13.43 0.50
CA HIS A 19 -3.97 13.33 1.80
C HIS A 19 -4.79 12.55 2.84
N LEU A 20 -6.08 12.33 2.57
CA LEU A 20 -6.96 11.56 3.45
C LEU A 20 -6.92 10.06 3.15
N LEU A 21 -6.44 9.64 1.97
CA LEU A 21 -6.46 8.24 1.55
C LEU A 21 -5.64 7.35 2.47
N LEU A 22 -4.37 7.71 2.69
CA LEU A 22 -3.43 6.85 3.43
C LEU A 22 -3.81 6.71 4.91
N PRO A 23 -4.14 7.79 5.66
CA PRO A 23 -4.61 7.68 7.05
C PRO A 23 -5.91 6.87 7.20
N THR A 24 -6.85 7.03 6.26
CA THR A 24 -8.11 6.27 6.28
C THR A 24 -7.84 4.79 6.04
N LEU A 25 -6.97 4.48 5.08
CA LEU A 25 -6.55 3.12 4.76
C LEU A 25 -5.80 2.47 5.93
N THR A 26 -4.93 3.20 6.64
CA THR A 26 -4.28 2.71 7.85
C THR A 26 -5.30 2.30 8.91
N THR A 27 -6.29 3.13 9.15
CA THR A 27 -7.34 2.84 10.15
C THR A 27 -8.11 1.57 9.76
N PHE A 28 -8.47 1.43 8.49
CA PHE A 28 -9.15 0.25 7.97
C PHE A 28 -8.30 -1.02 8.08
N VAL A 29 -7.03 -0.96 7.62
CA VAL A 29 -6.10 -2.09 7.62
C VAL A 29 -5.78 -2.53 9.04
N MET A 30 -5.52 -1.59 9.97
CA MET A 30 -5.24 -1.91 11.37
C MET A 30 -6.43 -2.55 12.09
N GLY A 31 -7.66 -2.32 11.62
CA GLY A 31 -8.84 -3.00 12.15
C GLY A 31 -8.76 -4.53 12.02
N ALA A 32 -8.18 -5.06 10.93
CA ALA A 32 -8.08 -6.49 10.70
C ALA A 32 -7.21 -7.24 11.73
N PRO A 33 -5.95 -6.87 12.00
CA PRO A 33 -5.14 -7.51 13.03
C PRO A 33 -5.67 -7.22 14.44
N LEU A 34 -6.28 -6.06 14.71
CA LEU A 34 -6.89 -5.80 16.01
C LEU A 34 -8.10 -6.70 16.29
N ALA A 35 -8.90 -7.02 15.27
CA ALA A 35 -10.02 -7.95 15.41
C ALA A 35 -9.54 -9.36 15.79
N LEU A 36 -8.41 -9.80 15.23
CA LEU A 36 -7.77 -11.08 15.55
C LEU A 36 -7.25 -11.15 17.00
N LEU A 37 -6.89 -10.01 17.59
CA LEU A 37 -6.34 -9.92 18.95
C LEU A 37 -7.38 -9.62 20.03
N SER A 38 -8.66 -9.49 19.67
CA SER A 38 -9.73 -8.96 20.53
C SER A 38 -9.86 -9.64 21.91
N ASP A 39 -9.57 -10.94 22.00
CA ASP A 39 -9.66 -11.70 23.26
C ASP A 39 -8.37 -11.71 24.10
N THR A 40 -7.29 -11.09 23.62
CA THR A 40 -5.96 -11.15 24.27
C THR A 40 -5.55 -9.79 24.83
N SER A 41 -4.84 -9.78 25.96
CA SER A 41 -4.22 -8.55 26.50
C SER A 41 -3.25 -7.86 25.52
N ALA A 42 -2.79 -8.56 24.49
CA ALA A 42 -1.98 -8.02 23.39
C ALA A 42 -2.74 -7.00 22.53
N TRP A 43 -4.07 -6.96 22.61
CA TRP A 43 -4.90 -5.98 21.91
C TRP A 43 -4.49 -4.54 22.23
N TRP A 44 -4.23 -4.22 23.50
CA TRP A 44 -3.79 -2.89 23.92
C TRP A 44 -2.44 -2.49 23.30
N ALA A 45 -1.51 -3.43 23.20
CA ALA A 45 -0.24 -3.20 22.54
C ALA A 45 -0.43 -2.95 21.04
N GLY A 46 -1.24 -3.77 20.36
CA GLY A 46 -1.57 -3.58 18.95
C GLY A 46 -2.27 -2.23 18.68
N PHE A 47 -3.19 -1.84 19.56
CA PHE A 47 -3.87 -0.54 19.50
C PHE A 47 -2.87 0.62 19.68
N GLY A 48 -1.99 0.55 20.67
CA GLY A 48 -0.95 1.55 20.89
C GLY A 48 0.00 1.70 19.69
N VAL A 49 0.47 0.58 19.13
CA VAL A 49 1.30 0.57 17.92
C VAL A 49 0.55 1.18 16.73
N GLY A 50 -0.71 0.82 16.53
CA GLY A 50 -1.55 1.37 15.47
C GLY A 50 -1.77 2.88 15.61
N ALA A 51 -1.97 3.38 16.83
CA ALA A 51 -2.13 4.80 17.10
C ALA A 51 -0.84 5.58 16.80
N VAL A 52 0.32 5.08 17.23
CA VAL A 52 1.63 5.70 16.93
C VAL A 52 1.89 5.72 15.43
N LEU A 53 1.62 4.60 14.74
CA LEU A 53 1.75 4.49 13.29
C LEU A 53 0.84 5.51 12.58
N LEU A 54 -0.43 5.62 12.99
CA LEU A 54 -1.37 6.58 12.43
C LEU A 54 -0.89 8.03 12.61
N ILE A 55 -0.40 8.39 13.80
CA ILE A 55 0.16 9.73 14.07
C ILE A 55 1.35 10.00 13.16
N ALA A 56 2.28 9.04 13.03
CA ALA A 56 3.45 9.18 12.17
C ALA A 56 3.06 9.40 10.70
N ILE A 57 2.05 8.68 10.22
CA ILE A 57 1.51 8.84 8.86
C ILE A 57 0.91 10.23 8.69
N CYS A 58 0.13 10.72 9.66
CA CYS A 58 -0.45 12.06 9.57
C CYS A 58 0.61 13.17 9.54
N ILE A 59 1.71 13.01 10.29
CA ILE A 59 2.84 13.94 10.25
C ILE A 59 3.53 13.87 8.88
N ALA A 60 3.80 12.68 8.36
CA ALA A 60 4.44 12.50 7.05
C ALA A 60 3.57 13.08 5.93
N GLU A 61 2.25 12.87 6.01
CA GLU A 61 1.28 13.41 5.07
C GLU A 61 1.23 14.94 5.12
N TYR A 62 1.31 15.53 6.32
CA TYR A 62 1.40 16.97 6.50
C TYR A 62 2.67 17.55 5.87
N ILE A 63 3.82 16.90 6.02
CA ILE A 63 5.08 17.34 5.39
C ILE A 63 5.00 17.21 3.86
N ALA A 64 4.34 16.16 3.36
CA ALA A 64 4.19 15.90 1.93
C ALA A 64 3.35 16.97 1.18
N ILE A 65 2.61 17.82 1.91
CA ILE A 65 1.86 18.94 1.34
C ILE A 65 2.77 19.99 0.70
N ASN A 66 4.01 20.15 1.20
CA ASN A 66 4.95 21.16 0.70
C ASN A 66 6.17 20.52 0.00
N PRO A 67 6.16 20.42 -1.35
CA PRO A 67 7.25 19.84 -2.13
C PRO A 67 8.56 20.61 -2.05
N SER A 68 8.54 21.87 -1.58
CA SER A 68 9.76 22.70 -1.49
C SER A 68 10.58 22.44 -0.22
N THR A 69 10.14 21.55 0.66
CA THR A 69 10.85 21.24 1.91
C THR A 69 11.90 20.14 1.69
N PRO A 70 13.09 20.22 2.31
CA PRO A 70 14.11 19.17 2.22
C PRO A 70 13.63 17.79 2.71
N GLN A 71 12.62 17.79 3.57
CA GLN A 71 12.04 16.60 4.20
C GLN A 71 11.03 15.87 3.28
N TYR A 72 10.63 16.49 2.16
CA TYR A 72 9.67 15.92 1.22
C TYR A 72 10.10 14.55 0.70
N ALA A 73 11.37 14.37 0.33
CA ALA A 73 11.88 13.10 -0.17
C ALA A 73 11.76 11.97 0.88
N PHE A 74 12.03 12.27 2.15
CA PHE A 74 11.88 11.33 3.25
C PHE A 74 10.41 11.01 3.53
N ALA A 75 9.54 12.02 3.52
CA ALA A 75 8.10 11.83 3.72
C ALA A 75 7.49 10.98 2.60
N ARG A 76 7.83 11.24 1.34
CA ARG A 76 7.39 10.45 0.18
C ARG A 76 7.87 9.00 0.29
N ALA A 77 9.15 8.77 0.52
CA ALA A 77 9.70 7.42 0.67
C ALA A 77 9.04 6.67 1.84
N GLY A 78 8.84 7.36 2.98
CA GLY A 78 8.18 6.81 4.16
C GLY A 78 6.72 6.42 3.89
N LEU A 79 5.93 7.30 3.28
CA LEU A 79 4.53 7.03 2.93
C LEU A 79 4.40 5.86 1.96
N THR A 80 5.29 5.77 0.95
CA THR A 80 5.34 4.64 0.01
C THR A 80 5.69 3.33 0.73
N ALA A 81 6.70 3.33 1.60
CA ALA A 81 7.08 2.16 2.38
C ALA A 81 5.94 1.70 3.31
N VAL A 82 5.28 2.65 3.98
CA VAL A 82 4.14 2.36 4.85
C VAL A 82 2.95 1.82 4.05
N ALA A 83 2.69 2.33 2.84
CA ALA A 83 1.61 1.81 2.00
C ALA A 83 1.81 0.31 1.68
N TYR A 84 3.02 -0.08 1.25
CA TYR A 84 3.32 -1.50 1.02
C TYR A 84 3.27 -2.33 2.30
N ALA A 85 3.73 -1.78 3.44
CA ALA A 85 3.62 -2.46 4.73
C ALA A 85 2.17 -2.70 5.14
N LEU A 86 1.28 -1.71 4.96
CA LEU A 86 -0.15 -1.83 5.23
C LEU A 86 -0.79 -2.90 4.32
N PHE A 87 -0.42 -2.94 3.04
CA PHE A 87 -0.89 -3.99 2.15
C PHE A 87 -0.47 -5.38 2.61
N LEU A 88 0.79 -5.55 3.02
CA LEU A 88 1.30 -6.80 3.55
C LEU A 88 0.55 -7.21 4.83
N ILE A 89 0.37 -6.29 5.78
CA ILE A 89 -0.37 -6.52 7.03
C ILE A 89 -1.81 -6.96 6.76
N LEU A 90 -2.48 -6.34 5.77
CA LEU A 90 -3.83 -6.73 5.38
C LEU A 90 -3.87 -8.16 4.84
N LEU A 91 -2.97 -8.49 3.91
CA LEU A 91 -2.92 -9.82 3.29
C LEU A 91 -2.63 -10.91 4.31
N THR A 92 -1.67 -10.68 5.22
CA THR A 92 -1.36 -11.64 6.29
C THR A 92 -2.54 -11.81 7.23
N SER A 93 -3.24 -10.72 7.60
CA SER A 93 -4.41 -10.76 8.48
C SER A 93 -5.60 -11.49 7.83
N LEU A 94 -5.87 -11.23 6.56
CA LEU A 94 -6.92 -11.93 5.80
C LEU A 94 -6.62 -13.42 5.69
N ARG A 95 -5.35 -13.79 5.45
CA ARG A 95 -4.97 -15.20 5.37
C ARG A 95 -5.01 -15.89 6.73
N PHE A 96 -4.57 -15.21 7.79
CA PHE A 96 -4.58 -15.74 9.16
C PHE A 96 -6.01 -15.96 9.67
N SER A 97 -6.96 -15.07 9.33
CA SER A 97 -8.38 -15.24 9.66
C SER A 97 -9.11 -16.32 8.85
N GLY A 98 -8.44 -16.95 7.87
CA GLY A 98 -9.08 -17.90 6.97
C GLY A 98 -10.15 -17.26 6.08
N ALA A 99 -9.95 -15.99 5.70
CA ALA A 99 -10.91 -15.25 4.89
C ALA A 99 -11.24 -16.00 3.59
N ARG A 100 -12.54 -16.14 3.30
CA ARG A 100 -13.02 -16.80 2.07
C ARG A 100 -12.58 -16.00 0.85
N LEU A 101 -12.37 -16.68 -0.28
CA LEU A 101 -11.99 -16.06 -1.55
C LEU A 101 -12.91 -14.89 -1.94
N PHE A 102 -14.22 -15.02 -1.66
CA PHE A 102 -15.23 -13.98 -1.91
C PHE A 102 -14.96 -12.67 -1.16
N LEU A 103 -14.33 -12.73 0.02
CA LEU A 103 -13.92 -11.54 0.79
C LEU A 103 -12.50 -11.09 0.42
N LEU A 104 -11.61 -12.05 0.16
CA LEU A 104 -10.21 -11.78 -0.13
C LEU A 104 -10.04 -11.00 -1.44
N VAL A 105 -10.63 -11.49 -2.53
CA VAL A 105 -10.48 -10.89 -3.86
C VAL A 105 -10.88 -9.41 -3.90
N PRO A 106 -12.08 -9.00 -3.43
CA PRO A 106 -12.47 -7.59 -3.46
C PRO A 106 -11.62 -6.75 -2.51
N ALA A 107 -11.23 -7.27 -1.34
CA ALA A 107 -10.36 -6.53 -0.41
C ALA A 107 -8.97 -6.27 -1.04
N VAL A 108 -8.37 -7.27 -1.66
CA VAL A 108 -7.08 -7.14 -2.36
C VAL A 108 -7.21 -6.16 -3.52
N PHE A 109 -8.26 -6.28 -4.33
CA PHE A 109 -8.51 -5.38 -5.47
C PHE A 109 -8.61 -3.91 -5.02
N LEU A 110 -9.46 -3.62 -4.02
CA LEU A 110 -9.68 -2.26 -3.55
C LEU A 110 -8.43 -1.66 -2.92
N VAL A 111 -7.75 -2.39 -2.04
CA VAL A 111 -6.60 -1.87 -1.31
C VAL A 111 -5.38 -1.73 -2.22
N ALA A 112 -5.11 -2.70 -3.10
CA ALA A 112 -4.07 -2.58 -4.12
C ALA A 112 -4.33 -1.40 -5.08
N GLY A 113 -5.59 -1.22 -5.49
CA GLY A 113 -5.99 -0.10 -6.34
C GLY A 113 -5.78 1.27 -5.68
N VAL A 114 -6.23 1.44 -4.42
CA VAL A 114 -6.04 2.70 -3.69
C VAL A 114 -4.56 3.00 -3.43
N ILE A 115 -3.77 1.98 -3.05
CA ILE A 115 -2.34 2.14 -2.80
C ILE A 115 -1.58 2.50 -4.07
N SER A 116 -1.79 1.76 -5.16
CA SER A 116 -1.13 2.06 -6.44
C SER A 116 -1.48 3.45 -6.95
N LEU A 117 -2.74 3.85 -6.84
CA LEU A 117 -3.19 5.20 -7.19
C LEU A 117 -2.47 6.28 -6.37
N ARG A 118 -2.30 6.06 -5.06
CA ARG A 118 -1.61 7.01 -4.19
C ARG A 118 -0.13 7.13 -4.53
N ILE A 119 0.54 6.00 -4.78
CA ILE A 119 1.96 5.96 -5.13
C ILE A 119 2.21 6.64 -6.48
N LEU A 120 1.39 6.32 -7.50
CA LEU A 120 1.45 6.95 -8.81
C LEU A 120 1.31 8.47 -8.74
N HIS A 121 0.37 8.96 -7.92
CA HIS A 121 0.16 10.38 -7.72
C HIS A 121 1.32 11.05 -6.96
N LEU A 122 1.91 10.36 -5.98
CA LEU A 122 3.12 10.84 -5.27
C LEU A 122 4.35 10.91 -6.18
N ASP A 123 4.41 10.07 -7.22
CA ASP A 123 5.62 9.87 -8.00
C ASP A 123 5.90 10.93 -9.07
N GLY A 124 4.98 11.86 -9.32
CA GLY A 124 5.23 13.08 -10.10
C GLY A 124 4.48 13.18 -11.42
N THR A 125 3.64 12.20 -11.75
CA THR A 125 2.58 12.42 -12.74
C THR A 125 1.44 13.10 -11.98
N ASP A 126 1.26 14.42 -12.16
CA ASP A 126 0.11 15.19 -11.64
C ASP A 126 -1.23 14.76 -12.28
N ARG A 127 -1.33 13.48 -12.65
CA ARG A 127 -2.42 12.83 -13.36
C ARG A 127 -2.82 11.61 -12.55
N TRP A 128 -4.12 11.54 -12.27
CA TRP A 128 -4.71 10.37 -11.66
C TRP A 128 -4.75 9.24 -12.70
N ASP A 129 -3.75 8.37 -12.66
CA ASP A 129 -3.66 7.22 -13.56
C ASP A 129 -4.57 6.07 -13.09
N PHE A 130 -5.88 6.34 -13.08
CA PHE A 130 -6.93 5.36 -12.79
C PHE A 130 -6.80 4.06 -13.60
N PRO A 131 -6.44 4.07 -14.91
CA PRO A 131 -6.27 2.84 -15.67
C PRO A 131 -5.18 1.93 -15.10
N TRP A 132 -4.06 2.53 -14.67
CA TRP A 132 -2.97 1.77 -14.05
C TRP A 132 -3.38 1.23 -12.69
N ALA A 133 -4.01 2.05 -11.84
CA ALA A 133 -4.46 1.60 -10.54
C ALA A 133 -5.46 0.42 -10.60
N ILE A 134 -6.42 0.49 -11.53
CA ILE A 134 -7.39 -0.60 -11.75
C ILE A 134 -6.67 -1.84 -12.30
N GLY A 135 -5.77 -1.68 -13.27
CA GLY A 135 -5.00 -2.78 -13.85
C GLY A 135 -4.15 -3.50 -12.79
N ILE A 136 -3.43 -2.75 -11.97
CA ILE A 136 -2.61 -3.28 -10.88
C ILE A 136 -3.48 -4.01 -9.86
N GLY A 137 -4.59 -3.40 -9.43
CA GLY A 137 -5.53 -4.02 -8.51
C GLY A 137 -6.09 -5.34 -9.05
N LEU A 138 -6.49 -5.38 -10.32
CA LEU A 138 -6.98 -6.61 -10.96
C LEU A 138 -5.91 -7.69 -11.00
N VAL A 139 -4.68 -7.37 -11.42
CA VAL A 139 -3.59 -8.36 -11.48
C VAL A 139 -3.27 -8.91 -10.09
N CYS A 140 -3.15 -8.05 -9.08
CA CYS A 140 -2.93 -8.49 -7.69
C CYS A 140 -4.08 -9.38 -7.18
N ALA A 141 -5.33 -9.04 -7.50
CA ALA A 141 -6.50 -9.83 -7.11
C ALA A 141 -6.54 -11.21 -7.79
N GLN A 142 -6.18 -11.30 -9.07
CA GLN A 142 -6.09 -12.56 -9.81
C GLN A 142 -4.95 -13.44 -9.29
N ILE A 143 -3.77 -12.87 -9.06
CA ILE A 143 -2.64 -13.58 -8.44
C ILE A 143 -3.04 -14.07 -7.05
N GLY A 144 -3.68 -13.21 -6.25
CA GLY A 144 -4.19 -13.57 -4.93
C GLY A 144 -5.20 -14.71 -4.96
N ALA A 145 -6.08 -14.73 -5.96
CA ALA A 145 -7.03 -15.83 -6.16
C ALA A 145 -6.33 -17.15 -6.53
N GLY A 146 -5.34 -17.11 -7.40
CA GLY A 146 -4.54 -18.29 -7.77
C GLY A 146 -3.74 -18.84 -6.58
N LEU A 147 -3.08 -17.96 -5.82
CA LEU A 147 -2.28 -18.33 -4.65
C LEU A 147 -3.13 -18.76 -3.46
N HIS A 148 -4.41 -18.38 -3.40
CA HIS A 148 -5.30 -18.73 -2.29
C HIS A 148 -5.48 -20.25 -2.11
N TYR A 149 -5.50 -20.99 -3.23
CA TYR A 149 -5.62 -22.46 -3.23
C TYR A 149 -4.30 -23.17 -2.88
N TRP A 150 -3.18 -22.45 -2.92
CA TRP A 150 -1.89 -22.99 -2.53
C TRP A 150 -1.76 -22.95 -1.00
N SER A 151 -1.19 -24.00 -0.40
CA SER A 151 -0.91 -24.10 1.04
C SER A 151 0.26 -23.21 1.48
N LEU A 152 0.17 -21.90 1.25
CA LEU A 152 1.14 -20.91 1.70
C LEU A 152 0.81 -20.43 3.12
N THR A 153 1.85 -20.21 3.92
CA THR A 153 1.70 -19.54 5.21
C THR A 153 1.23 -18.09 5.00
N PRO A 154 0.58 -17.45 6.00
CA PRO A 154 0.10 -16.08 5.86
C PRO A 154 1.17 -15.08 5.41
N ILE A 155 2.38 -15.24 5.92
CA ILE A 155 3.52 -14.36 5.60
C ILE A 155 3.97 -14.57 4.15
N GLN A 156 4.12 -15.83 3.71
CA GLN A 156 4.47 -16.16 2.34
C GLN A 156 3.44 -15.61 1.35
N PHE A 157 2.15 -15.77 1.66
CA PHE A 157 1.05 -15.26 0.86
C PHE A 157 1.10 -13.72 0.74
N GLY A 158 1.31 -13.02 1.85
CA GLY A 158 1.45 -11.56 1.88
C GLY A 158 2.62 -11.08 1.03
N LEU A 159 3.79 -11.69 1.18
CA LEU A 159 4.99 -11.31 0.46
C LEU A 159 4.88 -11.60 -1.05
N ALA A 160 4.29 -12.75 -1.41
CA ALA A 160 4.12 -13.18 -2.78
C ALA A 160 3.21 -12.26 -3.62
N ILE A 161 2.26 -11.56 -3.00
CA ILE A 161 1.37 -10.59 -3.68
C ILE A 161 1.90 -9.16 -3.58
N THR A 162 2.58 -8.81 -2.49
CA THR A 162 3.20 -7.48 -2.32
C THR A 162 4.33 -7.25 -3.34
N GLY A 163 5.10 -8.28 -3.69
CA GLY A 163 6.12 -8.21 -4.75
C GLY A 163 5.56 -7.75 -6.11
N PRO A 164 4.54 -8.43 -6.67
CA PRO A 164 3.83 -8.00 -7.87
C PRO A 164 3.26 -6.58 -7.78
N LEU A 165 2.69 -6.18 -6.63
CA LEU A 165 2.17 -4.83 -6.43
C LEU A 165 3.28 -3.79 -6.64
N TYR A 166 4.44 -3.97 -5.98
CA TYR A 166 5.60 -3.09 -6.12
C TYR A 166 6.18 -3.10 -7.54
N ALA A 167 6.26 -4.28 -8.15
CA ALA A 167 6.83 -4.42 -9.48
C ALA A 167 5.98 -3.71 -10.54
N LEU A 168 4.65 -3.81 -10.45
CA LEU A 168 3.75 -3.15 -11.38
C LEU A 168 3.70 -1.63 -11.19
N THR A 169 3.77 -1.12 -9.96
CA THR A 169 3.88 0.32 -9.72
C THR A 169 5.21 0.85 -10.29
N MET A 170 6.34 0.18 -10.03
CA MET A 170 7.64 0.52 -10.62
C MET A 170 7.62 0.49 -12.16
N LEU A 171 6.96 -0.51 -12.75
CA LEU A 171 6.80 -0.61 -14.20
C LEU A 171 5.98 0.56 -14.76
N SER A 172 4.88 0.92 -14.09
CA SER A 172 4.03 2.02 -14.53
C SER A 172 4.75 3.37 -14.54
N VAL A 173 5.55 3.65 -13.51
CA VAL A 173 6.40 4.86 -13.44
C VAL A 173 7.45 4.83 -14.55
N SER A 174 8.13 3.69 -14.75
CA SER A 174 9.15 3.57 -15.80
C SER A 174 8.59 3.79 -17.22
N ILE A 175 7.36 3.33 -17.47
CA ILE A 175 6.68 3.54 -18.75
C ILE A 175 6.26 5.01 -18.90
N ALA A 176 5.78 5.65 -17.84
CA ALA A 176 5.44 7.08 -17.85
C ALA A 176 6.66 7.96 -18.14
N GLU A 177 7.85 7.55 -17.68
CA GLU A 177 9.13 8.20 -17.95
C GLU A 177 9.72 7.89 -19.35
N ASN A 178 8.98 7.20 -20.23
CA ASN A 178 9.41 6.78 -21.58
C ASN A 178 10.67 5.90 -21.59
N VAL A 179 10.93 5.14 -20.53
CA VAL A 179 12.02 4.16 -20.51
C VAL A 179 11.67 3.01 -21.47
N PRO A 180 12.59 2.54 -22.33
CA PRO A 180 12.31 1.44 -23.25
C PRO A 180 11.87 0.19 -22.48
N LEU A 181 10.80 -0.46 -22.95
CA LEU A 181 10.12 -1.56 -22.26
C LEU A 181 11.07 -2.69 -21.83
N ARG A 182 12.07 -3.02 -22.68
CA ARG A 182 13.10 -4.02 -22.36
C ARG A 182 13.90 -3.71 -21.09
N ARG A 183 14.14 -2.42 -20.80
CA ARG A 183 14.86 -1.97 -19.61
C ARG A 183 13.92 -1.75 -18.43
N ALA A 184 12.71 -1.25 -18.71
CA ALA A 184 11.68 -1.01 -17.70
C ALA A 184 11.21 -2.29 -17.00
N VAL A 185 11.22 -3.45 -17.67
CA VAL A 185 10.76 -4.73 -17.11
C VAL A 185 11.80 -5.41 -16.20
N ILE A 186 13.10 -5.11 -16.36
CA ILE A 186 14.17 -5.80 -15.62
C ILE A 186 14.06 -5.55 -14.11
N GLY A 187 13.92 -4.28 -13.69
CA GLY A 187 13.78 -3.92 -12.27
C GLY A 187 12.58 -4.60 -11.60
N PRO A 188 11.36 -4.44 -12.13
CA PRO A 188 10.16 -5.14 -11.70
C PRO A 188 10.33 -6.67 -11.61
N ALA A 189 10.92 -7.30 -12.63
CA ALA A 189 11.12 -8.74 -12.68
C ALA A 189 12.06 -9.24 -11.57
N ILE A 190 13.13 -8.49 -11.28
CA ILE A 190 14.05 -8.80 -10.17
C ILE A 190 13.32 -8.73 -8.83
N VAL A 191 12.49 -7.70 -8.62
CA VAL A 191 11.76 -7.55 -7.35
C VAL A 191 10.72 -8.64 -7.16
N VAL A 192 9.95 -9.00 -8.19
CA VAL A 192 9.01 -10.16 -8.09
C VAL A 192 9.78 -11.43 -7.80
N GLY A 193 10.86 -11.69 -8.54
CA GLY A 193 11.70 -12.86 -8.34
C GLY A 193 12.25 -12.95 -6.92
N ALA A 194 12.81 -11.85 -6.41
CA ALA A 194 13.34 -11.77 -5.05
C ALA A 194 12.24 -11.98 -3.99
N ALA A 195 11.07 -11.35 -4.17
CA ALA A 195 9.94 -11.50 -3.26
C ALA A 195 9.40 -12.93 -3.22
N TRP A 196 9.33 -13.60 -4.38
CA TRP A 196 8.86 -14.98 -4.47
C TRP A 196 9.90 -15.97 -3.94
N VAL A 197 11.18 -15.75 -4.20
CA VAL A 197 12.26 -16.55 -3.61
C VAL A 197 12.23 -16.42 -2.09
N ALA A 198 12.14 -15.20 -1.56
CA ALA A 198 12.00 -14.98 -0.12
C ALA A 198 10.75 -15.65 0.44
N ALA A 199 9.63 -15.62 -0.29
CA ALA A 199 8.41 -16.31 0.10
C ALA A 199 8.55 -17.84 0.09
N LEU A 200 9.40 -18.43 -0.75
CA LEU A 200 9.61 -19.88 -0.75
C LEU A 200 10.52 -20.36 0.39
N PHE A 201 11.40 -19.50 0.90
CA PHE A 201 12.35 -19.83 1.96
C PHE A 201 11.85 -19.55 3.40
N LEU A 202 10.74 -18.81 3.55
CA LEU A 202 10.07 -18.51 4.83
C LEU A 202 9.04 -19.58 5.19
#